data_AF-A0A258AH16-F1
#
_entry.id   AF-A0A258AH16-F1
#
_cell.length_a   1.000
_cell.length_b   1.000
_cell.length_c   1.000
_cell.angle_alpha   90.00
_cell.angle_beta   90.00
_cell.angle_gamma   90.00
#
_symmetry.space_group_name_H-M   'P 1'
#
loop_
_entity.id
_entity.type
_entity.pdbx_description
1 polymer ?
#
loop_
_entity_poly.entity_id
_entity_poly.type
_entity_poly.pdbx_seq_one_letter_code
_entity_poly.pdbx_strand_id
1 'polypeptide(L)'
;METDDFTAFTEQQIKSGHAKLQSLAWLRTLPAGATKLSVVEKYLTATEFDPPSRHAPFRMRPTALQELPVGLQFEGDVTEEPGGNLSLNLKLQHSTAKPIEPGLEETLRISADENAKYPGAKHEFDEWAETVNVIPGK
;
A
#
# COMPACT_ATOMS: atom_id res chain seq x y z
N MET A 1 -30.56 4.06 29.69
CA MET A 1 -29.64 4.37 28.58
C MET A 1 -30.41 4.10 27.32
N GLU A 2 -30.96 5.17 26.76
CA GLU A 2 -31.84 5.17 25.60
C GLU A 2 -30.99 4.99 24.33
N THR A 3 -31.56 4.30 23.35
CA THR A 3 -31.04 4.06 21.98
C THR A 3 -30.54 5.32 21.26
N ASP A 4 -30.92 6.50 21.74
CA ASP A 4 -30.55 7.80 21.19
C ASP A 4 -29.08 8.15 21.42
N ASP A 5 -28.46 7.72 22.52
CA ASP A 5 -27.04 7.97 22.80
C ASP A 5 -26.11 7.19 21.85
N PHE A 6 -26.52 6.00 21.42
CA PHE A 6 -25.74 5.18 20.48
C PHE A 6 -25.82 5.74 19.05
N THR A 7 -27.02 6.20 18.66
CA THR A 7 -27.25 6.83 17.35
C THR A 7 -26.46 8.14 17.22
N ALA A 8 -26.49 8.98 18.27
CA ALA A 8 -25.71 10.21 18.34
C ALA A 8 -24.19 9.96 18.34
N PHE A 9 -23.72 8.87 18.98
CA PHE A 9 -22.31 8.47 18.96
C PHE A 9 -21.87 8.01 17.55
N THR A 10 -22.72 7.31 16.80
CA THR A 10 -22.42 6.90 15.41
C THR A 10 -22.53 8.03 14.38
N GLU A 11 -23.28 9.09 14.68
CA GLU A 11 -23.43 10.27 13.81
C GLU A 11 -22.25 11.26 13.92
N GLN A 12 -21.43 11.17 14.98
CA GLN A 12 -20.13 11.85 15.03
C GLN A 12 -19.10 11.14 14.14
N GLN A 13 -19.41 11.01 12.86
CA GLN A 13 -18.42 10.61 11.87
C GLN A 13 -17.32 11.67 11.81
N ILE A 14 -16.08 11.25 12.02
CA ILE A 14 -14.90 12.07 11.74
C ILE A 14 -14.92 12.37 10.24
N LYS A 15 -15.45 13.54 9.85
CA LYS A 15 -15.58 13.96 8.44
C LYS A 15 -14.23 14.27 7.79
N SER A 16 -13.22 14.56 8.60
CA SER A 16 -11.86 14.85 8.16
C SER A 16 -10.88 14.67 9.32
N GLY A 17 -9.72 14.10 9.03
CA GLY A 17 -8.58 14.05 9.94
C GLY A 17 -7.31 14.39 9.17
N HIS A 18 -6.33 15.00 9.84
CA HIS A 18 -4.99 15.19 9.29
C HIS A 18 -4.04 14.27 10.03
N ALA A 19 -3.33 13.42 9.28
CA ALA A 19 -2.24 12.62 9.80
C ALA A 19 -0.96 13.04 9.10
N LYS A 20 0.11 13.26 9.87
CA LYS A 20 1.46 13.47 9.33
C LYS A 20 2.32 12.30 9.76
N LEU A 21 2.79 11.52 8.79
CA LEU A 21 3.70 10.41 9.02
C LEU A 21 5.10 10.82 8.59
N GLN A 22 6.10 10.57 9.45
CA GLN A 22 7.51 10.74 9.13
C GLN A 22 8.22 9.44 9.45
N SER A 23 8.85 8.86 8.43
CA SER A 23 9.65 7.64 8.55
C SER A 23 11.10 7.95 8.20
N LEU A 24 12.02 7.38 8.97
CA LEU A 24 13.46 7.49 8.75
C LEU A 24 14.05 6.09 8.77
N ALA A 25 14.73 5.72 7.69
CA ALA A 25 15.40 4.45 7.59
C ALA A 25 16.84 4.67 7.11
N TRP A 26 17.76 3.88 7.67
CA TRP A 26 19.19 4.02 7.44
C TRP A 26 19.74 2.74 6.84
N LEU A 27 20.43 2.86 5.71
CA LEU A 27 21.10 1.75 5.05
C LEU A 27 22.59 2.08 4.88
N ARG A 28 23.44 1.14 5.26
CA ARG A 28 24.88 1.21 5.00
C ARG A 28 25.22 0.23 3.89
N THR A 29 25.90 0.71 2.86
CA THR A 29 26.33 -0.09 1.71
C THR A 29 27.79 0.19 1.35
N LEU A 30 28.37 -0.71 0.57
CA LEU A 30 29.64 -0.51 -0.10
C LEU A 30 29.39 0.10 -1.51
N PRO A 31 30.37 0.83 -2.07
CA PRO A 31 30.31 1.26 -3.47
C PRO A 31 30.20 0.07 -4.43
N ALA A 32 29.61 0.31 -5.60
CA ALA A 32 29.41 -0.67 -6.68
C ALA A 32 28.50 -1.87 -6.34
N GLY A 33 27.67 -1.74 -5.30
CA GLY A 33 26.70 -2.76 -4.90
C GLY A 33 25.26 -2.35 -5.21
N ALA A 34 24.46 -3.33 -5.66
CA ALA A 34 23.01 -3.22 -5.58
C ALA A 34 22.58 -3.24 -4.11
N THR A 35 21.65 -2.35 -3.77
CA THR A 35 21.17 -2.13 -2.42
C THR A 35 19.67 -2.25 -2.36
N LYS A 36 19.21 -2.91 -1.30
CA LYS A 36 17.80 -3.08 -1.03
C LYS A 36 17.55 -2.92 0.46
N LEU A 37 16.52 -2.15 0.78
CA LEU A 37 16.00 -1.98 2.12
C LEU A 37 14.49 -2.19 2.04
N SER A 38 13.94 -3.00 2.95
CA SER A 38 12.50 -3.24 3.00
C SER A 38 12.04 -3.24 4.45
N VAL A 39 11.23 -2.26 4.80
CA VAL A 39 10.55 -2.12 6.08
C VAL A 39 9.06 -2.26 5.77
N VAL A 40 8.63 -3.51 5.68
CA VAL A 40 7.30 -3.88 5.20
C VAL A 40 6.62 -4.85 6.15
N GLU A 41 5.32 -4.69 6.27
CA GLU A 41 4.41 -5.69 6.82
C GLU A 41 3.87 -6.54 5.67
N LYS A 42 3.55 -7.81 5.95
CA LYS A 42 2.88 -8.67 4.98
C LYS A 42 1.38 -8.57 5.18
N TYR A 43 0.69 -8.06 4.18
CA TYR A 43 -0.76 -7.97 4.18
C TYR A 43 -1.35 -9.07 3.30
N LEU A 44 -2.25 -9.88 3.84
CA LEU A 44 -2.95 -10.92 3.08
C LEU A 44 -4.22 -10.31 2.48
N THR A 45 -4.35 -10.35 1.16
CA THR A 45 -5.55 -9.88 0.46
C THR A 45 -6.08 -10.94 -0.49
N ALA A 46 -7.39 -10.94 -0.71
CA ALA A 46 -7.98 -11.67 -1.83
C ALA A 46 -7.77 -10.90 -3.14
N THR A 47 -7.30 -11.58 -4.17
CA THR A 47 -7.05 -11.00 -5.50
C THR A 47 -8.09 -11.45 -6.52
N GLU A 48 -8.75 -12.57 -6.25
CA GLU A 48 -9.77 -13.16 -7.13
C GLU A 48 -10.97 -13.61 -6.29
N PHE A 49 -12.15 -13.48 -6.90
CA PHE A 49 -13.42 -13.86 -6.31
C PHE A 49 -14.23 -14.65 -7.33
N ASP A 50 -14.86 -15.73 -6.87
CA ASP A 50 -15.90 -16.39 -7.66
C ASP A 50 -17.10 -15.43 -7.79
N PRO A 51 -17.65 -15.26 -9.01
CA PRO A 51 -18.87 -14.51 -9.19
C PRO A 51 -20.04 -15.24 -8.49
N PRO A 52 -21.08 -14.51 -8.09
CA PRO A 52 -22.27 -15.12 -7.50
C PRO A 52 -22.89 -16.15 -8.44
N SER A 53 -23.33 -17.29 -7.88
CA SER A 53 -23.97 -18.36 -8.65
C SER A 53 -25.48 -18.41 -8.40
N ARG A 54 -26.24 -19.11 -9.25
CA ARG A 54 -27.70 -19.31 -9.05
C ARG A 54 -28.05 -19.91 -7.68
N HIS A 55 -27.15 -20.69 -7.09
CA HIS A 55 -27.36 -21.32 -5.77
C HIS A 55 -26.86 -20.46 -4.61
N ALA A 56 -26.10 -19.39 -4.88
CA ALA A 56 -25.59 -18.45 -3.88
C ALA A 56 -25.42 -17.04 -4.51
N PRO A 57 -26.53 -16.35 -4.84
CA PRO A 57 -26.52 -15.12 -5.66
C PRO A 57 -25.96 -13.88 -4.94
N PHE A 58 -25.71 -13.97 -3.64
CA PHE A 58 -25.19 -12.87 -2.82
C PHE A 58 -23.84 -13.17 -2.17
N ARG A 59 -23.19 -14.30 -2.54
CA ARG A 59 -21.89 -14.69 -1.98
C ARG A 59 -20.80 -14.49 -3.02
N MET A 60 -19.84 -13.63 -2.72
CA MET A 60 -18.53 -13.63 -3.36
C MET A 60 -17.57 -14.43 -2.49
N ARG A 61 -16.99 -15.50 -3.04
CA ARG A 61 -16.02 -16.34 -2.32
C ARG A 61 -14.62 -15.98 -2.82
N PRO A 62 -13.67 -15.62 -1.95
CA PRO A 62 -12.29 -15.43 -2.37
C PRO A 62 -11.72 -16.77 -2.86
N THR A 63 -11.15 -16.77 -4.06
CA THR A 63 -10.58 -17.96 -4.71
C THR A 63 -9.06 -17.94 -4.74
N ALA A 64 -8.46 -16.75 -4.69
CA ALA A 64 -7.01 -16.57 -4.57
C ALA A 64 -6.70 -15.57 -3.46
N LEU A 65 -5.76 -15.95 -2.58
CA LEU A 65 -5.19 -15.10 -1.55
C LEU A 65 -3.73 -14.83 -1.90
N GLN A 66 -3.30 -13.58 -1.79
CA GLN A 66 -1.91 -13.16 -2.02
C GLN A 66 -1.40 -12.36 -0.82
N GLU A 67 -0.17 -12.69 -0.39
CA GLU A 67 0.58 -11.83 0.53
C GLU A 67 1.26 -10.71 -0.27
N LEU A 68 0.94 -9.47 0.07
CA LEU A 68 1.54 -8.29 -0.53
C LEU A 68 2.36 -7.53 0.52
N PRO A 69 3.59 -7.11 0.18
CA PRO A 69 4.40 -6.30 1.07
C PRO A 69 3.85 -4.86 1.10
N VAL A 70 3.58 -4.38 2.31
CA VAL A 70 3.04 -3.05 2.56
C VAL A 70 4.02 -2.28 3.43
N GLY A 71 4.46 -1.12 2.99
CA GLY A 71 5.36 -0.24 3.74
C GLY A 71 6.43 0.35 2.85
N LEU A 72 7.61 0.56 3.42
CA LEU A 72 8.73 1.22 2.73
C LEU A 72 9.63 0.20 2.05
N GLN A 73 9.82 0.36 0.75
CA GLN A 73 10.78 -0.37 -0.05
C GLN A 73 11.71 0.61 -0.72
N PHE A 74 13.00 0.35 -0.62
CA PHE A 74 14.04 1.10 -1.28
C PHE A 74 14.91 0.13 -2.04
N GLU A 75 15.16 0.44 -3.30
CA GLU A 75 16.11 -0.26 -4.17
C GLU A 75 17.01 0.79 -4.80
N GLY A 76 18.29 0.48 -4.95
CA GLY A 76 19.20 1.41 -5.58
C GLY A 76 20.58 0.85 -5.80
N ASP A 77 21.38 1.57 -6.56
CA ASP A 77 22.76 1.22 -6.84
C ASP A 77 23.65 2.43 -6.56
N VAL A 78 24.75 2.18 -5.88
CA VAL A 78 25.78 3.19 -5.62
C VAL A 78 26.90 2.98 -6.61
N THR A 79 27.16 4.00 -7.42
CA THR A 79 28.27 4.05 -8.37
C THR A 79 29.32 5.02 -7.87
N GLU A 80 30.58 4.63 -8.00
CA GLU A 80 31.71 5.51 -7.71
C GLU A 80 32.10 6.24 -8.98
N GLU A 81 32.12 7.57 -8.91
CA GLU A 81 32.48 8.45 -10.00
C GLU A 81 33.95 8.92 -9.89
N PRO A 82 34.56 9.38 -10.99
CA PRO A 82 35.91 9.94 -10.97
C PRO A 82 36.03 11.09 -9.96
N GLY A 83 37.12 11.08 -9.18
CA GLY A 83 37.35 12.09 -8.13
C GLY A 83 36.73 11.76 -6.78
N GLY A 84 36.21 10.53 -6.59
CA GLY A 84 35.66 10.05 -5.32
C GLY A 84 34.22 10.48 -5.06
N ASN A 85 33.54 11.05 -6.05
CA ASN A 85 32.12 11.33 -5.97
C ASN A 85 31.32 10.01 -5.96
N LEU A 86 30.12 10.05 -5.38
CA LEU A 86 29.21 8.90 -5.38
C LEU A 86 27.90 9.29 -6.03
N SER A 87 27.39 8.43 -6.90
CA SER A 87 26.08 8.60 -7.52
C SER A 87 25.18 7.47 -7.08
N LEU A 88 24.07 7.83 -6.43
CA LEU A 88 23.06 6.90 -5.95
C LEU A 88 21.87 6.97 -6.90
N ASN A 89 21.65 5.91 -7.66
CA ASN A 89 20.37 5.71 -8.33
C ASN A 89 19.44 5.03 -7.34
N LEU A 90 18.29 5.62 -7.07
CA LEU A 90 17.32 5.08 -6.13
C LEU A 90 15.93 4.98 -6.73
N LYS A 91 15.23 3.96 -6.28
CA LYS A 91 13.80 3.74 -6.40
C LYS A 91 13.24 3.55 -5.00
N LEU A 92 12.48 4.53 -4.54
CA LEU A 92 11.73 4.48 -3.30
C LEU A 92 10.28 4.18 -3.63
N GLN A 93 9.72 3.17 -2.98
CA GLN A 93 8.32 2.82 -3.06
C GLN A 93 7.76 2.82 -1.64
N HIS A 94 6.66 3.52 -1.43
CA HIS A 94 5.89 3.42 -0.21
C HIS A 94 4.48 2.95 -0.56
N SER A 95 4.05 1.86 0.06
CA SER A 95 2.71 1.33 -0.09
C SER A 95 1.99 1.31 1.24
N THR A 96 0.71 1.66 1.22
CA THR A 96 -0.17 1.53 2.39
C THR A 96 -1.27 0.53 2.10
N ALA A 97 -1.52 -0.37 3.05
CA ALA A 97 -2.71 -1.21 3.02
C ALA A 97 -3.90 -0.27 3.18
N LYS A 98 -4.97 -0.49 2.41
CA LYS A 98 -6.21 0.22 2.70
C LYS A 98 -6.71 -0.19 4.08
N PRO A 99 -7.14 0.76 4.92
CA PRO A 99 -7.63 0.46 6.26
C PRO A 99 -8.98 -0.28 6.26
N ILE A 100 -9.68 -0.34 5.11
CA ILE A 100 -11.05 -0.87 5.02
C ILE A 100 -11.17 -1.73 3.75
N GLU A 101 -11.41 -3.03 3.93
CA GLU A 101 -11.93 -3.90 2.86
C GLU A 101 -13.29 -3.35 2.39
N PRO A 102 -13.63 -3.42 1.09
CA PRO A 102 -14.93 -2.94 0.61
C PRO A 102 -16.06 -3.54 1.44
N GLY A 103 -16.92 -2.69 1.99
CA GLY A 103 -18.03 -3.13 2.83
C GLY A 103 -19.00 -4.05 2.07
N LEU A 104 -19.88 -4.73 2.79
CA LEU A 104 -20.88 -5.63 2.21
C LEU A 104 -21.72 -4.93 1.12
N GLU A 105 -22.12 -3.67 1.34
CA GLU A 105 -22.90 -2.88 0.39
C GLU A 105 -22.15 -2.60 -0.91
N GLU A 106 -20.86 -2.25 -0.82
CA GLU A 106 -20.00 -1.99 -1.98
C GLU A 106 -19.76 -3.27 -2.77
N THR A 107 -19.51 -4.36 -2.05
CA THR A 107 -19.38 -5.73 -2.56
C THR A 107 -20.65 -6.17 -3.30
N LEU A 108 -21.83 -5.90 -2.73
CA LEU A 108 -23.12 -6.21 -3.35
C LEU A 108 -23.35 -5.38 -4.61
N ARG A 109 -23.02 -4.08 -4.59
CA ARG A 109 -23.15 -3.19 -5.76
C ARG A 109 -22.26 -3.65 -6.92
N ILE A 110 -21.03 -4.08 -6.63
CA ILE A 110 -20.12 -4.65 -7.63
C ILE A 110 -20.66 -5.98 -8.17
N SER A 111 -21.19 -6.84 -7.29
CA SER A 111 -21.71 -8.15 -7.70
C SER A 111 -23.00 -8.07 -8.54
N ALA A 112 -23.72 -6.95 -8.48
CA ALA A 112 -24.95 -6.71 -9.22
C ALA A 112 -24.73 -6.14 -10.63
N ASP A 113 -23.51 -5.74 -10.97
CA ASP A 113 -23.15 -5.19 -12.28
C ASP A 113 -22.18 -6.15 -13.00
N GLU A 114 -22.64 -6.73 -14.12
CA GLU A 114 -21.88 -7.70 -14.93
C GLU A 114 -20.54 -7.15 -15.46
N ASN A 115 -20.37 -5.82 -15.48
CA ASN A 115 -19.15 -5.15 -15.95
C ASN A 115 -18.38 -4.45 -14.82
N ALA A 116 -18.84 -4.51 -13.57
CA ALA A 116 -18.16 -3.83 -12.47
C ALA A 116 -16.84 -4.52 -12.14
N LYS A 117 -15.73 -3.80 -12.36
CA LYS A 117 -14.43 -4.22 -11.87
C LYS A 117 -14.42 -4.19 -10.35
N TYR A 118 -14.20 -5.35 -9.72
CA TYR A 118 -13.88 -5.41 -8.31
C TYR A 118 -12.73 -4.42 -8.03
N PRO A 119 -12.86 -3.51 -7.06
CA PRO A 119 -11.88 -2.46 -6.86
C PRO A 119 -10.52 -3.04 -6.46
N GLY A 120 -10.46 -4.31 -6.03
CA GLY A 120 -9.28 -4.91 -5.43
C GLY A 120 -8.92 -4.20 -4.14
N ALA A 121 -7.97 -4.76 -3.38
CA ALA A 121 -7.20 -3.91 -2.50
C ALA A 121 -6.46 -2.89 -3.38
N LYS A 122 -7.03 -1.69 -3.55
CA LYS A 122 -6.34 -0.59 -4.22
C LYS A 122 -5.20 -0.17 -3.30
N HIS A 123 -4.03 -0.76 -3.51
CA HIS A 123 -2.80 -0.29 -2.90
C HIS A 123 -2.59 1.14 -3.39
N GLU A 124 -2.54 2.07 -2.44
CA GLU A 124 -1.99 3.38 -2.72
C GLU A 124 -0.47 3.18 -2.72
N PHE A 125 0.14 3.47 -3.86
CA PHE A 125 1.57 3.36 -4.07
C PHE A 125 2.08 4.74 -4.46
N ASP A 126 3.05 5.21 -3.70
CA ASP A 126 3.89 6.33 -4.09
C ASP A 126 5.23 5.75 -4.54
N GLU A 127 5.61 6.05 -5.77
CA GLU A 127 6.90 5.67 -6.33
C GLU A 127 7.71 6.93 -6.65
N TRP A 128 8.96 6.93 -6.22
CA TRP A 128 9.93 7.98 -6.49
C TRP A 128 11.19 7.34 -7.05
N ALA A 129 11.63 7.79 -8.22
CA ALA A 129 12.87 7.34 -8.83
C ALA A 129 13.75 8.57 -9.13
N GLU A 130 14.98 8.57 -8.65
CA GLU A 130 15.89 9.69 -8.80
C GLU A 130 17.35 9.25 -8.76
N THR A 131 18.23 10.05 -9.35
CA THR A 131 19.67 9.93 -9.19
C THR A 131 20.18 11.07 -8.32
N VAL A 132 20.79 10.73 -7.20
CA VAL A 132 21.34 11.69 -6.24
C VAL A 132 22.86 11.62 -6.29
N ASN A 133 23.50 12.75 -6.58
CA ASN A 133 24.95 12.87 -6.59
C ASN A 133 25.42 13.37 -5.22
N VAL A 134 26.25 12.57 -4.56
CA VAL A 134 26.81 12.84 -3.23
C VAL A 134 28.28 13.21 -3.39
N ILE A 135 28.62 14.41 -2.92
CA ILE A 135 30.00 14.91 -2.87
C ILE A 135 30.51 14.65 -1.44
N PRO A 136 31.53 13.81 -1.24
CA PRO A 136 32.05 13.56 0.11
C PRO A 136 32.54 14.84 0.78
N GLY A 137 32.10 15.08 2.03
CA GLY A 137 32.61 16.17 2.87
C GLY A 137 31.89 17.52 2.74
N LYS A 138 30.74 17.58 2.07
CA LYS A 138 29.76 18.67 2.14
C LYS A 138 28.43 18.15 2.66
#